data_AF-A0A955HCF5-F1
#
_entry.id   AF-A0A955HCF5-F1
#
_cell.length_a   1.000
_cell.length_b   1.000
_cell.length_c   1.000
_cell.angle_alpha   90.00
_cell.angle_beta   90.00
_cell.angle_gamma   90.00
#
_symmetry.space_group_name_H-M   'P 1'
#
loop_
_entity.id
_entity.type
_entity.pdbx_description
1 polymer ?
#
loop_
_entity_poly.entity_id
_entity_poly.type
_entity_poly.pdbx_seq_one_letter_code
_entity_poly.pdbx_strand_id
1 'polypeptide(L)'
;MTEHGEHDELKRLIKRNTELLEQNHTLLKKLHRNSVIELVFRVLWYGLLIGLPFAVYFYFLEPYFDAVGANYETFRTGIAELPGLKGLEHLLPNFGNND
;
A
#
# COMPACT_ATOMS: atom_id res chain seq x y z
N MET A 1 -17.47 -35.77 -48.58
CA MET A 1 -16.83 -35.46 -47.30
C MET A 1 -16.97 -36.74 -46.47
N THR A 2 -15.87 -37.44 -46.21
CA THR A 2 -15.90 -38.76 -45.57
C THR A 2 -15.91 -38.60 -44.05
N GLU A 3 -16.83 -39.29 -43.38
CA GLU A 3 -17.08 -39.26 -41.93
C GLU A 3 -15.80 -39.46 -41.08
N HIS A 4 -14.82 -40.21 -41.61
CA HIS A 4 -13.51 -40.39 -40.97
C HIS A 4 -12.65 -39.11 -40.90
N GLY A 5 -12.77 -38.20 -41.87
CA GLY A 5 -12.02 -36.95 -41.87
C GLY A 5 -12.44 -36.00 -40.74
N GLU A 6 -13.74 -35.95 -40.44
CA GLU A 6 -14.29 -35.13 -39.36
C GLU A 6 -13.88 -35.66 -37.98
N HIS A 7 -13.81 -36.99 -37.80
CA HIS A 7 -13.32 -37.60 -36.57
C HIS A 7 -11.83 -37.35 -36.32
N ASP A 8 -11.01 -37.42 -37.36
CA ASP A 8 -9.57 -37.14 -37.24
C ASP A 8 -9.31 -35.64 -36.96
N GLU A 9 -10.08 -34.75 -37.58
CA GLU A 9 -10.02 -33.32 -37.32
C GLU A 9 -10.49 -32.98 -35.89
N LEU A 10 -11.58 -33.59 -35.43
CA LEU A 10 -12.08 -33.44 -34.06
C LEU A 10 -11.03 -33.91 -33.04
N LYS A 11 -10.39 -35.05 -33.27
CA LYS A 11 -9.33 -35.57 -32.40
C LYS A 11 -8.12 -34.64 -32.34
N ARG A 12 -7.75 -34.04 -33.48
CA ARG A 12 -6.69 -33.03 -33.55
C ARG A 12 -7.05 -31.76 -32.78
N LEU A 13 -8.28 -31.27 -32.93
CA LEU A 13 -8.78 -30.09 -32.22
C LEU A 13 -8.81 -30.31 -30.71
N ILE A 14 -9.31 -31.46 -30.25
CA ILE A 14 -9.32 -31.83 -28.83
C ILE A 14 -7.89 -31.85 -28.30
N LYS A 15 -6.97 -32.56 -28.97
CA LYS A 15 -5.57 -32.63 -28.54
C LYS A 15 -4.92 -31.25 -28.44
N ARG A 16 -5.19 -30.37 -29.41
CA ARG A 16 -4.66 -29.01 -29.40
C ARG A 16 -5.24 -28.19 -28.25
N ASN A 17 -6.51 -28.37 -27.93
CA ASN A 17 -7.15 -27.71 -26.80
C ASN A 17 -6.52 -28.16 -25.47
N THR A 18 -6.26 -29.46 -25.29
CA THR A 18 -5.58 -29.99 -24.11
C THR A 18 -4.17 -29.43 -23.95
N GLU A 19 -3.40 -29.36 -25.04
CA GLU A 19 -2.06 -28.75 -25.04
C GLU A 19 -2.10 -27.27 -24.62
N LEU A 20 -3.07 -26.50 -25.10
CA LEU A 20 -3.23 -25.09 -24.74
C LEU A 20 -3.63 -24.88 -23.28
N LEU A 21 -4.46 -25.78 -22.73
CA LEU A 21 -4.83 -25.75 -21.32
C LEU A 21 -3.62 -26.02 -20.41
N GLU A 22 -2.79 -26.98 -20.78
CA GLU A 22 -1.58 -27.34 -20.04
C GLU A 22 -0.54 -26.20 -20.06
N GLN A 23 -0.42 -25.52 -21.20
CA GLN A 23 0.40 -24.31 -21.34
C GLN A 23 -0.16 -23.15 -20.50
N ASN A 24 -1.48 -22.94 -20.50
CA ASN A 24 -2.13 -21.91 -19.67
C ASN A 24 -1.87 -22.13 -18.18
N HIS A 25 -2.02 -23.37 -17.70
CA HIS A 25 -1.76 -23.70 -16.31
C HIS A 25 -0.31 -23.37 -15.90
N THR A 26 0.64 -23.61 -16.79
CA THR A 26 2.06 -23.28 -16.57
C THR A 26 2.30 -21.77 -16.50
N LEU A 27 1.65 -20.98 -17.35
CA LEU A 27 1.75 -19.52 -17.33
C LEU A 27 1.11 -18.91 -16.08
N LEU A 28 -0.09 -19.38 -15.71
CA LEU A 28 -0.78 -18.98 -14.48
C LEU A 28 0.09 -19.23 -13.24
N LYS A 29 0.77 -20.38 -13.19
CA LYS A 29 1.67 -20.72 -12.08
C LYS A 29 2.88 -19.78 -11.99
N LYS A 30 3.38 -19.29 -13.13
CA LYS A 30 4.46 -18.29 -13.20
C LYS A 30 3.97 -16.90 -12.79
N LEU A 31 2.80 -16.50 -13.25
CA LEU A 31 2.16 -15.22 -12.91
C LEU A 31 1.87 -15.11 -11.42
N HIS A 32 1.27 -16.16 -10.83
CA HIS A 32 0.89 -16.15 -9.42
C HIS A 32 2.09 -15.92 -8.49
N ARG A 33 3.24 -16.58 -8.76
CA ARG A 33 4.46 -16.38 -7.97
C ARG A 33 4.98 -14.94 -8.07
N ASN A 34 4.96 -14.36 -9.26
CA ASN A 34 5.42 -12.98 -9.45
C ASN A 34 4.50 -11.98 -8.74
N SER A 35 3.18 -12.18 -8.78
CA SER A 35 2.23 -11.32 -8.07
C SER A 35 2.38 -11.38 -6.55
N VAL A 36 2.67 -12.56 -5.99
CA VAL A 36 2.95 -12.70 -4.54
C VAL A 36 4.24 -11.95 -4.18
N ILE A 37 5.29 -12.08 -4.99
CA ILE A 37 6.55 -11.36 -4.76
C ILE A 37 6.33 -9.85 -4.83
N GLU A 38 5.59 -9.36 -5.82
CA GLU A 38 5.26 -7.94 -5.95
C GLU A 38 4.50 -7.41 -4.73
N LEU A 39 3.51 -8.17 -4.23
CA LEU A 39 2.76 -7.81 -3.04
C LEU A 39 3.66 -7.74 -1.80
N VAL A 40 4.58 -8.70 -1.63
CA VAL A 40 5.55 -8.69 -0.52
C VAL A 40 6.45 -7.45 -0.60
N PHE A 41 7.02 -7.15 -1.77
CA PHE A 41 7.86 -5.95 -1.94
C PHE A 41 7.09 -4.65 -1.69
N ARG A 42 5.83 -4.57 -2.13
CA ARG A 42 4.98 -3.41 -1.89
C ARG A 42 4.69 -3.22 -0.41
N VAL A 43 4.36 -4.30 0.31
CA VAL A 43 4.15 -4.25 1.77
C VAL A 43 5.43 -3.87 2.50
N LEU A 44 6.58 -4.44 2.10
CA LEU A 44 7.88 -4.08 2.67
C LEU A 44 8.21 -2.60 2.41
N TRP A 45 7.93 -2.08 1.22
CA TRP A 45 8.20 -0.68 0.89
C TRP A 45 7.36 0.27 1.74
N TYR A 46 6.06 0.02 1.88
CA TYR A 46 5.21 0.83 2.77
C TYR A 46 5.57 0.64 4.25
N GLY A 47 5.93 -0.58 4.65
CA GLY A 47 6.44 -0.89 5.97
C GLY A 47 7.74 -0.13 6.28
N LEU A 48 8.62 0.04 5.30
CA LEU A 48 9.83 0.85 5.43
C LEU A 48 9.49 2.35 5.45
N LEU A 49 8.63 2.82 4.54
CA LEU A 49 8.21 4.22 4.47
C LEU A 49 7.62 4.71 5.81
N ILE A 50 6.80 3.88 6.45
CA ILE A 50 6.20 4.18 7.76
C ILE A 50 7.17 3.81 8.89
N GLY A 51 7.85 2.68 8.79
CA GLY A 51 8.75 2.18 9.83
C GLY A 51 9.97 3.06 10.06
N LEU A 52 10.48 3.74 9.03
CA LEU A 52 11.67 4.60 9.12
C LEU A 52 11.42 5.84 10.01
N PRO A 53 10.38 6.68 9.80
CA PRO A 53 10.09 7.78 10.71
C PRO A 53 9.74 7.30 12.13
N PHE A 54 9.08 6.16 12.27
CA PHE A 54 8.83 5.55 13.59
C PHE A 54 10.12 5.11 14.27
N ALA A 55 11.02 4.41 13.57
CA ALA A 55 12.30 3.96 14.11
C ALA A 55 13.17 5.16 14.51
N VAL A 56 13.19 6.23 13.70
CA VAL A 56 13.87 7.49 14.03
C VAL A 56 13.26 8.11 15.30
N TYR A 57 11.93 8.15 15.40
CA TYR A 57 11.26 8.68 16.59
C TYR A 57 11.65 7.92 17.87
N PHE A 58 11.54 6.59 17.87
CA PHE A 58 11.83 5.79 19.07
C PHE A 58 13.33 5.76 19.41
N TYR A 59 14.21 5.50 18.44
CA TYR A 59 15.64 5.32 18.77
C TYR A 59 16.41 6.62 18.92
N PHE A 60 16.06 7.64 18.14
CA PHE A 60 16.80 8.90 18.16
C PHE A 60 16.09 9.96 18.97
N LEU A 61 14.78 10.16 18.82
CA LEU A 61 14.13 11.27 19.51
C LEU A 61 13.88 11.01 21.00
N GLU A 62 13.68 9.76 21.46
CA GLU A 62 13.49 9.44 22.89
C GLU A 62 14.56 10.06 23.82
N PRO A 63 15.88 9.89 23.60
CA PRO A 63 16.89 10.54 24.44
C PRO A 63 16.91 12.06 24.29
N TYR A 64 16.49 12.62 23.13
CA TYR A 64 16.37 14.07 22.99
C TYR A 64 15.15 14.61 23.75
N PHE A 65 14.03 13.88 23.82
CA PHE A 65 12.89 14.28 24.64
C PHE A 65 13.24 14.30 26.14
N ASP A 66 13.98 13.29 26.60
CA ASP A 66 14.49 13.22 27.97
C ASP A 66 15.54 14.33 28.26
N ALA A 67 16.45 14.59 27.33
CA ALA A 67 17.50 15.61 27.50
C ALA A 67 16.99 17.05 27.36
N VAL A 68 15.95 17.29 26.56
CA VAL A 68 15.36 18.62 26.32
C VAL A 68 14.26 18.94 27.34
N GLY A 69 13.80 17.98 28.15
CA GLY A 69 12.71 18.20 29.11
C GLY A 69 11.41 18.62 28.42
N ALA A 70 11.20 18.13 27.19
CA ALA A 70 10.03 18.46 26.38
C ALA A 70 8.82 17.67 26.89
N ASN A 71 8.32 18.07 28.07
CA ASN A 71 6.99 17.73 28.51
C ASN A 71 6.01 18.10 27.40
N TYR A 72 5.03 17.24 27.14
CA TYR A 72 3.93 17.49 26.21
C TYR A 72 3.30 18.89 26.41
N GLU A 73 3.31 19.40 27.65
CA GLU A 73 2.94 20.79 27.98
C GLU A 73 3.81 21.86 27.32
N THR A 74 5.14 21.73 27.30
CA THR A 74 6.06 22.71 26.68
C THR A 74 5.88 22.74 25.17
N PHE A 75 5.67 21.58 24.54
CA PHE A 75 5.36 21.51 23.11
C PHE A 75 3.99 22.14 22.78
N ARG A 76 2.97 21.88 23.61
CA ARG A 76 1.64 22.50 23.46
C ARG A 76 1.69 24.02 23.66
N THR A 77 2.48 24.47 24.62
CA THR A 77 2.68 25.91 24.93
C THR A 77 3.43 26.60 23.80
N GLY A 78 4.50 25.98 23.29
CA GLY A 78 5.24 26.50 22.14
C GLY A 78 4.40 26.57 20.85
N ILE A 79 3.53 25.58 20.60
CA ILE A 79 2.57 25.65 19.49
C ILE A 79 1.51 26.74 19.70
N ALA A 80 1.01 26.91 20.94
CA ALA A 80 0.06 27.97 21.27
C ALA A 80 0.67 29.39 21.20
N GLU A 81 1.98 29.51 21.37
CA GLU A 81 2.73 30.76 21.25
C GLU A 81 3.07 31.14 19.81
N LEU A 82 2.91 30.23 18.83
CA LEU A 82 3.13 30.55 17.41
C LEU A 82 2.04 31.50 16.89
N PRO A 83 2.39 32.76 16.52
CA PRO A 83 1.41 33.80 16.17
C PRO A 83 0.59 33.48 14.92
N GLY A 84 1.07 32.57 14.06
CA GLY A 84 0.36 32.14 12.86
C GLY A 84 -0.90 31.32 13.11
N LEU A 85 -1.00 30.61 14.25
CA LEU A 85 -2.16 29.75 14.57
C LEU A 85 -3.31 30.53 15.22
N LYS A 86 -3.01 31.56 16.02
CA LYS A 86 -4.00 32.57 16.46
C LYS A 86 -4.59 33.33 15.27
N GLY A 87 -3.79 33.53 14.22
CA GLY A 87 -4.27 34.10 12.96
C GLY A 87 -5.28 33.22 12.20
N LEU A 88 -5.38 31.93 12.48
CA LEU A 88 -6.35 31.08 11.79
C LEU A 88 -7.75 31.15 12.41
N GLU A 89 -7.85 31.57 13.67
CA GLU A 89 -9.14 31.68 14.39
C GLU A 89 -10.04 32.77 13.80
N HIS A 90 -9.46 33.82 13.22
CA HIS A 90 -10.19 34.89 12.54
C HIS A 90 -10.45 34.59 11.05
N LEU A 91 -9.76 33.60 10.47
CA LEU A 91 -9.93 33.16 9.07
C LEU A 91 -10.93 32.01 8.94
N LEU A 92 -11.34 31.40 10.06
CA LEU A 92 -12.42 30.42 10.12
C LEU A 92 -13.71 31.15 10.55
N PRO A 93 -14.55 31.65 9.62
CA PRO A 93 -15.87 32.16 9.98
C PRO A 93 -16.66 31.06 10.68
N ASN A 94 -17.38 31.44 11.73
CA ASN A 94 -18.20 30.56 12.56
C ASN A 94 -19.28 29.85 11.73
N PHE A 95 -18.97 28.67 11.19
CA PHE A 95 -19.93 27.81 10.48
C PHE A 95 -20.84 27.05 11.46
N GLY A 96 -21.46 27.75 12.39
CA GLY A 96 -22.30 27.14 13.41
C GLY A 96 -22.95 28.16 14.32
N ASN A 97 -24.16 28.58 13.95
CA ASN A 97 -25.35 28.74 14.81
C ASN A 97 -26.26 29.82 14.19
N ASN A 98 -27.18 29.36 13.34
CA ASN A 98 -28.34 30.12 12.91
C ASN A 98 -29.50 29.68 13.82
N ASP A 99 -29.73 30.45 14.88
CA ASP A 99 -31.01 30.51 15.59
C ASP A 99 -31.53 31.96 15.50
#